data_AF-A0A078GZZ2-F1
#
_entry.id   AF-A0A078GZZ2-F1
#
_cell.length_a   1.000
_cell.length_b   1.000
_cell.length_c   1.000
_cell.angle_alpha   90.00
_cell.angle_beta   90.00
_cell.angle_gamma   90.00
#
_symmetry.space_group_name_H-M   'P 1'
#
loop_
_entity.id
_entity.type
_entity.pdbx_description
1 polymer ?
#
loop_
_entity_poly.entity_id
_entity_poly.type
_entity_poly.pdbx_seq_one_letter_code
_entity_poly.pdbx_strand_id
1 'polypeptide(L)'
;MRDVIEDEEAGDGDQVLIVLKHCNENLSTHEKELLKLQSKIDQMEKANFDPKHWTMQGEVTATKRPKNTESLRLVLMMFNQRLVCPLNPKAINLCFHHDSKSKKGLAEVYEEEYVQKSNPLFAPSTFSDELKKEVPFLKLVFKHAIQELCLKLDALSHFHFTPKPVIEEMSIQTNVPAIAMEEVAPLAVSDAAMLAPEEMFSGTGKIKEDSELTQEERKRRRAKKKRKFKAESAKQPVKKARDTTSTEMSKTGIFSYSNMT
;
A
#
# COMPACT_ATOMS: atom_id res chain seq x y z
N MET A 1 -77.04 31.84 0.09
CA MET A 1 -77.22 33.24 0.55
C MET A 1 -76.26 33.42 1.72
N ARG A 2 -75.18 34.18 1.50
CA ARG A 2 -74.80 35.42 2.21
C ARG A 2 -74.45 35.18 3.69
N ASP A 3 -73.18 35.12 4.07
CA ASP A 3 -72.19 36.21 4.21
C ASP A 3 -72.46 37.15 5.40
N VAL A 4 -71.36 37.47 6.11
CA VAL A 4 -71.10 38.56 7.08
C VAL A 4 -71.76 38.32 8.46
N ILE A 5 -71.09 38.40 9.62
CA ILE A 5 -70.17 39.45 10.13
C ILE A 5 -69.14 38.87 11.11
N GLU A 6 -67.92 39.37 10.98
CA GLU A 6 -66.81 39.33 11.94
C GLU A 6 -67.18 40.16 13.18
N ASP A 7 -67.17 39.56 14.36
CA ASP A 7 -67.00 40.32 15.60
C ASP A 7 -65.66 39.90 16.22
N GLU A 8 -64.70 40.80 16.10
CA GLU A 8 -63.48 40.81 16.90
C GLU A 8 -63.86 40.92 18.39
N GLU A 9 -63.68 39.86 19.17
CA GLU A 9 -63.40 40.06 20.60
C GLU A 9 -61.90 40.32 20.76
N ALA A 10 -61.55 41.57 20.45
CA ALA A 10 -60.41 42.23 21.04
C ALA A 10 -60.69 42.41 22.55
N GLY A 11 -59.94 41.70 23.38
CA GLY A 11 -59.80 42.07 24.79
C GLY A 11 -59.80 40.91 25.78
N ASP A 12 -58.60 40.40 26.09
CA ASP A 12 -58.16 40.28 27.51
C ASP A 12 -56.68 39.86 27.61
N GLY A 13 -56.13 39.22 26.57
CA GLY A 13 -54.78 38.65 26.58
C GLY A 13 -53.64 39.69 26.67
N ASP A 14 -53.84 40.89 26.10
CA ASP A 14 -52.82 41.94 26.12
C ASP A 14 -52.77 42.67 27.46
N GLN A 15 -53.88 42.78 28.19
CA GLN A 15 -53.89 43.41 29.52
C GLN A 15 -53.22 42.51 30.57
N VAL A 16 -53.44 41.19 30.51
CA VAL A 16 -52.75 40.21 31.37
C VAL A 16 -51.25 40.14 31.05
N LEU A 17 -50.86 40.24 29.77
CA LEU A 17 -49.46 40.24 29.35
C LEU A 17 -48.73 41.54 29.72
N ILE A 18 -49.42 42.69 29.74
CA ILE A 18 -48.86 43.98 30.20
C ILE A 18 -48.73 44.00 31.73
N VAL A 19 -49.68 43.45 32.48
CA VAL A 19 -49.61 43.36 33.95
C VAL A 19 -48.51 42.40 34.41
N LEU A 20 -48.37 41.23 33.78
CA LEU A 20 -47.25 40.30 34.04
C LEU A 20 -45.89 40.89 33.66
N LYS A 21 -45.82 41.72 32.59
CA LYS A 21 -44.58 42.43 32.22
C LYS A 21 -44.22 43.56 33.20
N HIS A 22 -45.18 44.38 33.62
CA HIS A 22 -44.95 45.47 34.57
C HIS A 22 -44.59 44.97 35.98
N CYS A 23 -45.17 43.84 36.42
CA CYS A 23 -44.76 43.22 37.67
C CYS A 23 -43.33 42.66 37.58
N ASN A 24 -42.90 42.13 36.43
CA ASN A 24 -41.56 41.55 36.25
C ASN A 24 -40.40 42.56 36.37
N GLU A 25 -40.66 43.86 36.19
CA GLU A 25 -39.66 44.90 36.37
C GLU A 25 -39.36 45.17 37.86
N ASN A 26 -40.36 45.06 38.75
CA ASN A 26 -40.29 45.46 40.17
C ASN A 26 -40.01 44.32 41.17
N LEU A 27 -39.85 43.07 40.73
CA LEU A 27 -39.59 41.93 41.61
C LEU A 27 -38.12 41.85 42.03
N SER A 28 -37.88 41.29 43.22
CA SER A 28 -36.52 41.04 43.71
C SER A 28 -35.78 40.02 42.83
N THR A 29 -34.43 40.06 42.80
CA THR A 29 -33.61 39.12 42.01
C THR A 29 -33.97 37.66 42.30
N HIS A 30 -34.15 37.33 43.59
CA HIS A 30 -34.56 35.99 44.04
C HIS A 30 -35.97 35.61 43.56
N GLU A 31 -36.90 36.56 43.52
CA GLU A 31 -38.26 36.31 43.09
C GLU A 31 -38.35 36.06 41.58
N LYS A 32 -37.54 36.78 40.79
CA LYS A 32 -37.37 36.48 39.35
C LYS A 32 -36.77 35.09 39.13
N GLU A 33 -35.81 34.69 39.96
CA GLU A 33 -35.24 33.33 39.93
C GLU A 33 -36.28 32.27 40.30
N LEU A 34 -37.11 32.49 41.32
CA LEU A 34 -38.20 31.61 41.70
C LEU A 34 -39.23 31.47 40.59
N LEU A 35 -39.66 32.56 39.95
CA LEU A 35 -40.60 32.52 38.82
C LEU A 35 -40.01 31.79 37.63
N LYS A 36 -38.70 31.95 37.36
CA LYS A 36 -38.00 31.20 36.31
C LYS A 36 -37.95 29.70 36.62
N LEU A 37 -37.67 29.35 37.89
CA LEU A 37 -37.70 27.97 38.36
C LEU A 37 -39.10 27.38 38.24
N GLN A 38 -40.14 28.12 38.67
CA GLN A 38 -41.53 27.68 38.59
C GLN A 38 -41.98 27.49 37.15
N SER A 39 -41.73 28.47 36.26
CA SER A 39 -42.00 28.31 34.83
C SER A 39 -41.26 27.11 34.23
N LYS A 40 -40.04 26.83 34.71
CA LYS A 40 -39.28 25.66 34.27
C LYS A 40 -39.89 24.35 34.80
N ILE A 41 -40.35 24.33 36.05
CA ILE A 41 -41.07 23.20 36.64
C ILE A 41 -42.33 22.92 35.83
N ASP A 42 -43.16 23.93 35.57
CA ASP A 42 -44.39 23.78 34.78
C ASP A 42 -44.12 23.25 33.38
N GLN A 43 -43.05 23.73 32.73
CA GLN A 43 -42.60 23.20 31.43
C GLN A 43 -42.18 21.73 31.51
N MET A 44 -41.46 21.34 32.57
CA MET A 44 -41.02 19.95 32.76
C MET A 44 -42.19 19.04 33.13
N GLU A 45 -43.10 19.50 33.98
CA GLU A 45 -44.32 18.78 34.33
C GLU A 45 -45.17 18.57 33.09
N LYS A 46 -45.42 19.61 32.29
CA LYS A 46 -46.13 19.50 31.01
C LYS A 46 -45.44 18.51 30.06
N ALA A 47 -44.12 18.61 29.88
CA ALA A 47 -43.36 17.69 29.04
C ALA A 47 -43.37 16.24 29.56
N ASN A 48 -43.59 16.04 30.87
CA ASN A 48 -43.74 14.72 31.48
C ASN A 48 -45.16 14.16 31.32
N PHE A 49 -46.18 15.02 31.36
CA PHE A 49 -47.57 14.64 31.12
C PHE A 49 -47.83 14.33 29.63
N ASP A 50 -47.17 15.05 28.73
CA ASP A 50 -47.29 14.84 27.29
C ASP A 50 -46.69 13.47 26.85
N PRO A 51 -47.24 12.82 25.81
CA PRO A 51 -46.72 11.54 25.34
C PRO A 51 -45.27 11.68 24.87
N LYS A 52 -44.40 10.80 25.39
CA LYS A 52 -42.97 10.76 25.02
C LYS A 52 -42.81 10.61 23.50
N HIS A 53 -41.86 11.35 22.94
CA HIS A 53 -41.46 11.25 21.53
C HIS A 53 -41.11 9.80 21.16
N TRP A 54 -41.44 9.39 19.95
CA TRP A 54 -41.33 8.01 19.49
C TRP A 54 -39.91 7.42 19.62
N THR A 55 -38.84 8.21 19.60
CA THR A 55 -37.47 7.71 19.81
C THR A 55 -37.17 7.28 21.26
N MET A 56 -37.95 7.78 22.23
CA MET A 56 -37.80 7.46 23.66
C MET A 56 -38.66 6.27 24.10
N GLN A 57 -39.44 5.70 23.19
CA GLN A 57 -40.23 4.50 23.42
C GLN A 57 -39.43 3.28 22.90
N GLY A 58 -39.29 2.23 23.71
CA GLY A 58 -38.43 1.08 23.37
C GLY A 58 -38.92 0.30 22.15
N GLU A 59 -40.21 0.00 22.07
CA GLU A 59 -40.81 -0.81 21.00
C GLU A 59 -41.79 0.03 20.18
N VAL A 60 -41.27 0.69 19.16
CA VAL A 60 -42.08 1.57 18.30
C VAL A 60 -42.42 0.87 16.99
N THR A 61 -43.70 0.61 16.76
CA THR A 61 -44.22 0.09 15.48
C THR A 61 -43.95 1.08 14.33
N ALA A 62 -43.73 0.59 13.11
CA ALA A 62 -43.46 1.41 11.92
C ALA A 62 -44.54 2.47 11.63
N THR A 63 -45.78 2.27 12.08
CA THR A 63 -46.90 3.21 11.94
C THR A 63 -46.80 4.44 12.85
N LYS A 64 -46.15 4.32 14.02
CA LYS A 64 -45.99 5.41 15.00
C LYS A 64 -44.83 6.35 14.66
N ARG A 65 -44.00 6.00 13.68
CA ARG A 65 -42.82 6.77 13.26
C ARG A 65 -43.16 7.64 12.04
N PRO A 66 -42.61 8.85 11.92
CA PRO A 66 -42.74 9.64 10.70
C PRO A 66 -42.01 8.95 9.55
N LYS A 67 -42.62 8.94 8.36
CA LYS A 67 -42.04 8.36 7.13
C LYS A 67 -40.97 9.26 6.48
N ASN A 68 -40.23 10.03 7.28
CA ASN A 68 -39.24 10.98 6.79
C ASN A 68 -37.84 10.36 6.71
N THR A 69 -36.95 11.02 5.98
CA THR A 69 -35.57 10.59 5.76
C THR A 69 -34.77 10.40 7.07
N GLU A 70 -35.10 11.16 8.12
CA GLU A 70 -34.42 11.06 9.42
C GLU A 70 -34.75 9.76 10.17
N SER A 71 -35.97 9.23 10.05
CA SER A 71 -36.28 7.91 10.62
C SER A 71 -35.53 6.78 9.91
N LEU A 72 -35.34 6.89 8.59
CA LEU A 72 -34.52 5.98 7.80
C LEU A 72 -33.02 6.11 8.13
N ARG A 73 -32.51 7.34 8.33
CA ARG A 73 -31.10 7.61 8.68
C ARG A 73 -30.72 6.97 10.01
N LEU A 74 -31.57 7.10 11.03
CA LEU A 74 -31.35 6.48 12.34
C LEU A 74 -31.40 4.94 12.26
N VAL A 75 -32.34 4.37 11.49
CA VAL A 75 -32.42 2.91 11.29
C VAL A 75 -31.19 2.39 10.52
N LEU A 76 -30.72 3.12 9.50
CA LEU A 76 -29.55 2.76 8.70
C LEU A 76 -28.26 2.75 9.53
N MET A 77 -28.10 3.69 10.47
CA MET A 77 -26.94 3.73 11.37
C MET A 77 -26.86 2.49 12.27
N MET A 78 -27.99 1.88 12.64
CA MET A 78 -27.99 0.67 13.46
C MET A 78 -27.82 -0.62 12.65
N PHE A 79 -28.29 -0.66 11.39
CA PHE A 79 -28.24 -1.87 10.57
C PHE A 79 -26.88 -2.10 9.89
N ASN A 80 -26.01 -1.08 9.85
CA ASN A 80 -24.71 -1.16 9.17
C ASN A 80 -23.57 -1.52 10.14
N GLN A 81 -23.73 -2.63 10.86
CA GLN A 81 -22.71 -3.20 11.73
C GLN A 81 -21.92 -4.33 11.03
N ARG A 82 -21.85 -4.29 9.69
CA ARG A 82 -21.04 -5.22 8.89
C ARG A 82 -19.94 -4.43 8.20
N LEU A 83 -18.71 -4.77 8.57
CA LEU A 83 -17.44 -4.27 8.06
C LEU A 83 -17.54 -3.93 6.56
N VAL A 84 -17.42 -2.65 6.23
CA VAL A 84 -17.19 -2.21 4.85
C VAL A 84 -15.79 -2.67 4.46
N CYS A 85 -15.70 -3.57 3.49
CA CYS A 85 -14.43 -4.06 2.96
C CYS A 85 -13.63 -2.87 2.39
N PRO A 86 -12.35 -2.70 2.76
CA PRO A 86 -11.55 -1.61 2.21
C PRO A 86 -11.31 -1.84 0.71
N LEU A 87 -11.76 -0.91 -0.12
CA LEU A 87 -11.51 -0.82 -1.56
C LEU A 87 -10.07 -0.40 -1.89
N ASN A 88 -9.06 -0.96 -1.21
CA ASN A 88 -7.66 -0.62 -1.47
C ASN A 88 -6.76 -1.87 -1.49
N PRO A 89 -6.24 -2.27 -2.68
CA PRO A 89 -5.51 -3.53 -2.83
C PRO A 89 -4.11 -3.55 -2.17
N LYS A 90 -3.62 -2.41 -1.66
CA LYS A 90 -2.28 -2.31 -1.06
C LYS A 90 -2.23 -2.58 0.45
N ALA A 91 -3.38 -2.80 1.09
CA ALA A 91 -3.49 -3.02 2.53
C ALA A 91 -3.92 -4.46 2.90
N ILE A 92 -3.62 -5.45 2.05
CA ILE A 92 -3.95 -6.87 2.27
C ILE A 92 -2.93 -7.57 3.18
N ASN A 93 -2.03 -6.84 3.85
CA ASN A 93 -1.26 -7.39 4.98
C ASN A 93 -2.06 -7.30 6.28
N LEU A 94 -3.37 -7.53 6.21
CA LEU A 94 -4.22 -7.69 7.37
C LEU A 94 -3.97 -9.09 7.91
N CYS A 95 -3.43 -9.13 9.13
CA CYS A 95 -3.16 -10.32 9.93
C CYS A 95 -4.28 -11.37 9.77
N PHE A 96 -4.05 -12.36 8.90
CA PHE A 96 -4.86 -13.56 8.86
C PHE A 96 -4.56 -14.32 10.16
N HIS A 97 -5.51 -14.31 11.09
CA HIS A 97 -5.41 -15.18 12.25
C HIS A 97 -5.52 -16.63 11.75
N HIS A 98 -4.41 -17.36 11.79
CA HIS A 98 -4.41 -18.77 11.43
C HIS A 98 -5.07 -19.57 12.55
N ASP A 99 -6.21 -20.22 12.24
CA ASP A 99 -6.94 -21.12 13.16
C ASP A 99 -6.20 -22.46 13.42
N SER A 100 -5.03 -22.65 12.82
CA SER A 100 -4.19 -23.82 13.06
C SER A 100 -3.36 -23.63 14.33
N LYS A 101 -3.32 -24.65 15.19
CA LYS A 101 -2.46 -24.66 16.39
C LYS A 101 -1.01 -24.39 15.99
N SER A 102 -0.33 -23.53 16.76
CA SER A 102 1.09 -23.24 16.55
C SER A 102 1.91 -24.52 16.62
N LYS A 103 2.79 -24.71 15.63
CA LYS A 103 3.74 -25.83 15.61
C LYS A 103 4.89 -25.63 16.61
N LYS A 104 5.17 -24.37 16.96
CA LYS A 104 6.25 -23.98 17.87
C LYS A 104 5.72 -23.71 19.28
N GLY A 105 6.47 -24.13 20.29
CA GLY A 105 6.17 -23.89 21.70
C GLY A 105 6.56 -22.48 22.16
N LEU A 106 5.99 -22.00 23.27
CA LEU A 106 6.34 -20.68 23.82
C LEU A 106 7.84 -20.56 24.16
N ALA A 107 8.44 -21.63 24.70
CA ALA A 107 9.87 -21.66 25.02
C ALA A 107 10.76 -21.47 23.78
N GLU A 108 10.39 -22.12 22.67
CA GLU A 108 11.12 -22.04 21.39
C GLU A 108 11.01 -20.63 20.77
N VAL A 109 9.86 -19.98 20.88
CA VAL A 109 9.67 -18.59 20.44
C VAL A 109 10.61 -17.64 21.21
N TYR A 110 10.74 -17.82 22.53
CA TYR A 110 11.66 -17.00 23.33
C TYR A 110 13.14 -17.28 23.02
N GLU A 111 13.49 -18.54 22.76
CA GLU A 111 14.85 -18.92 22.33
C GLU A 111 15.20 -18.25 21.00
N GLU A 112 14.31 -18.34 20.00
CA GLU A 112 14.48 -17.72 18.69
C GLU A 112 14.64 -16.20 18.78
N GLU A 113 13.83 -15.53 19.58
CA GLU A 113 13.95 -14.08 19.80
C GLU A 113 15.26 -13.70 20.49
N TYR A 114 15.74 -14.50 21.44
CA TYR A 114 16.98 -14.24 22.15
C TYR A 114 18.19 -14.43 21.24
N VAL A 115 18.21 -15.48 20.42
CA VAL A 115 19.26 -15.72 19.42
C VAL A 115 19.26 -14.61 18.36
N GLN A 116 18.09 -14.16 17.89
CA GLN A 116 17.97 -13.03 16.97
C GLN A 116 18.51 -11.72 17.56
N LYS A 117 18.21 -11.43 18.84
CA LYS A 117 18.67 -10.22 19.53
C LYS A 117 20.17 -10.26 19.84
N SER A 118 20.72 -11.44 20.15
CA SER A 118 22.13 -11.60 20.50
C SER A 118 23.05 -11.71 19.28
N ASN A 119 22.60 -12.34 18.19
CA ASN A 119 23.40 -12.57 16.98
C ASN A 119 22.56 -12.35 15.70
N PRO A 120 22.53 -11.13 15.14
CA PRO A 120 21.75 -10.82 13.93
C PRO A 120 22.25 -11.51 12.64
N LEU A 121 23.43 -12.16 12.67
CA LEU A 121 23.95 -12.97 11.56
C LEU A 121 23.44 -14.42 11.56
N PHE A 122 22.83 -14.87 12.67
CA PHE A 122 22.27 -16.21 12.85
C PHE A 122 20.77 -16.12 13.14
N ALA A 123 20.05 -15.27 12.39
CA ALA A 123 18.61 -15.25 12.46
C ALA A 123 18.05 -16.55 11.85
N PRO A 124 17.06 -17.22 12.48
CA PRO A 124 16.38 -18.36 11.89
C PRO A 124 15.77 -17.93 10.56
N SER A 125 15.81 -18.83 9.57
CA SER A 125 15.28 -18.55 8.22
C SER A 125 13.86 -18.05 8.35
N THR A 126 13.64 -16.81 7.94
CA THR A 126 12.30 -16.24 7.90
C THR A 126 11.43 -17.08 6.95
N PHE A 127 10.10 -17.07 7.12
CA PHE A 127 9.16 -17.74 6.19
C PHE A 127 9.44 -17.39 4.71
N SER A 128 9.99 -16.20 4.46
CA SER A 128 10.42 -15.78 3.12
C SER A 128 11.59 -16.59 2.54
N ASP A 129 12.48 -17.16 3.35
CA ASP A 129 13.61 -17.98 2.91
C ASP A 129 13.22 -19.44 2.67
N GLU A 130 12.24 -19.97 3.39
CA GLU A 130 11.64 -21.28 3.07
C GLU A 130 10.91 -21.23 1.72
N LEU A 131 10.12 -20.18 1.50
CA LEU A 131 9.52 -19.95 0.18
C LEU A 131 10.58 -19.85 -0.92
N LYS A 132 11.72 -19.19 -0.68
CA LYS A 132 12.82 -19.15 -1.66
C LYS A 132 13.46 -20.50 -1.93
N LYS A 133 13.34 -21.49 -1.03
CA LYS A 133 13.82 -22.87 -1.25
C LYS A 133 12.80 -23.70 -2.04
N GLU A 134 11.52 -23.48 -1.83
CA GLU A 134 10.45 -24.17 -2.56
C GLU A 134 10.17 -23.58 -3.95
N VAL A 135 10.36 -22.27 -4.12
CA VAL A 135 10.22 -21.56 -5.40
C VAL A 135 11.07 -22.15 -6.53
N PRO A 136 12.38 -22.47 -6.38
CA PRO A 136 13.17 -23.08 -7.45
C PRO A 136 12.70 -24.49 -7.79
N PHE A 137 12.28 -25.28 -6.79
CA PHE A 137 11.73 -26.61 -7.02
C PHE A 137 10.42 -26.55 -7.82
N LEU A 138 9.48 -25.71 -7.38
CA LEU A 138 8.21 -25.49 -8.09
C LEU A 138 8.44 -24.94 -9.49
N LYS A 139 9.39 -24.02 -9.67
CA LYS A 139 9.78 -23.48 -10.99
C LYS A 139 10.33 -24.58 -11.91
N LEU A 140 11.10 -25.52 -11.38
CA LEU A 140 11.64 -26.64 -12.14
C LEU A 140 10.55 -27.63 -12.55
N VAL A 141 9.67 -28.02 -11.60
CA VAL A 141 8.53 -28.92 -11.85
C VAL A 141 7.61 -28.32 -12.91
N PHE A 142 7.29 -27.03 -12.80
CA PHE A 142 6.46 -26.32 -13.78
C PHE A 142 7.13 -26.24 -15.16
N LYS A 143 8.43 -25.93 -15.23
CA LYS A 143 9.20 -25.93 -16.49
C LYS A 143 9.15 -27.30 -17.15
N HIS A 144 9.35 -28.38 -16.39
CA HIS A 144 9.31 -29.75 -16.89
C HIS A 144 7.91 -30.14 -17.40
N ALA A 145 6.86 -29.88 -16.62
CA ALA A 145 5.48 -30.21 -17.00
C ALA A 145 5.04 -29.49 -18.29
N ILE A 146 5.40 -28.20 -18.43
CA ILE A 146 5.12 -27.44 -19.65
C ILE A 146 5.91 -27.99 -20.83
N GLN A 147 7.20 -28.29 -20.65
CA GLN A 147 8.01 -28.87 -21.72
C GLN A 147 7.43 -30.19 -22.21
N GLU A 148 7.03 -31.08 -21.31
CA GLU A 148 6.41 -32.36 -21.65
C GLU A 148 5.08 -32.18 -22.40
N LEU A 149 4.23 -31.27 -21.93
CA LEU A 149 2.97 -30.93 -22.60
C LEU A 149 3.20 -30.39 -24.02
N CYS A 150 4.10 -29.42 -24.17
CA CYS A 150 4.43 -28.83 -25.47
C CYS A 150 4.96 -29.89 -26.44
N LEU A 151 5.85 -30.78 -26.00
CA LEU A 151 6.38 -31.85 -26.85
C LEU A 151 5.27 -32.79 -27.35
N LYS A 152 4.31 -33.16 -26.49
CA LYS A 152 3.17 -34.00 -26.88
C LYS A 152 2.26 -33.30 -27.89
N LEU A 153 1.99 -32.01 -27.67
CA LEU A 153 1.18 -31.20 -28.59
C LEU A 153 1.89 -30.98 -29.94
N ASP A 154 3.20 -30.77 -29.92
CA ASP A 154 4.03 -30.61 -31.12
C ASP A 154 4.04 -31.89 -31.97
N ALA A 155 4.10 -33.06 -31.34
CA ALA A 155 4.01 -34.34 -32.04
C ALA A 155 2.62 -34.56 -32.69
N LEU A 156 1.55 -34.14 -32.03
CA LEU A 156 0.18 -34.21 -32.55
C LEU A 156 -0.07 -33.21 -33.69
N SER A 157 0.60 -32.05 -33.68
CA SER A 157 0.45 -30.98 -34.67
C SER A 157 1.39 -31.12 -35.88
N HIS A 158 2.07 -32.27 -36.03
CA HIS A 158 3.06 -32.51 -37.08
C HIS A 158 4.23 -31.50 -37.05
N PHE A 159 4.59 -31.04 -35.85
CA PHE A 159 5.71 -30.11 -35.62
C PHE A 159 5.62 -28.77 -36.37
N HIS A 160 4.43 -28.33 -36.75
CA HIS A 160 4.22 -26.97 -37.27
C HIS A 160 4.21 -25.95 -36.10
N PHE A 161 5.39 -25.39 -35.78
CA PHE A 161 5.57 -24.57 -34.58
C PHE A 161 6.27 -23.23 -34.82
N THR A 162 6.03 -22.27 -33.91
CA THR A 162 6.76 -21.01 -33.77
C THR A 162 7.97 -21.22 -32.84
N PRO A 163 9.22 -21.08 -33.28
CA PRO A 163 10.40 -21.47 -32.50
C PRO A 163 10.39 -20.92 -31.07
N LYS A 164 10.85 -21.73 -30.11
CA LYS A 164 10.90 -21.33 -28.69
C LYS A 164 11.68 -20.03 -28.55
N PRO A 165 11.22 -19.07 -27.72
CA PRO A 165 11.94 -17.83 -27.52
C PRO A 165 13.32 -18.10 -26.94
N VAL A 166 14.33 -17.37 -27.41
CA VAL A 166 15.72 -17.52 -26.95
C VAL A 166 15.80 -17.06 -25.50
N ILE A 167 16.08 -18.00 -24.60
CA ILE A 167 16.40 -17.72 -23.20
C ILE A 167 17.92 -17.73 -23.10
N GLU A 168 18.51 -16.65 -22.60
CA GLU A 168 19.94 -16.59 -22.34
C GLU A 168 20.27 -17.49 -21.14
N GLU A 169 20.57 -18.76 -21.42
CA GLU A 169 21.04 -19.72 -20.42
C GLU A 169 22.56 -19.56 -20.25
N MET A 170 23.01 -19.24 -19.03
CA MET A 170 24.44 -19.12 -18.71
C MET A 170 25.03 -20.53 -18.52
N SER A 171 25.77 -21.01 -19.52
CA SER A 171 26.57 -22.25 -19.41
C SER A 171 28.04 -21.92 -19.12
N ILE A 172 28.60 -22.50 -18.05
CA ILE A 172 30.03 -22.38 -17.74
C ILE A 172 30.75 -23.53 -18.45
N GLN A 173 31.56 -23.20 -19.46
CA GLN A 173 32.43 -24.17 -20.13
C GLN A 173 33.75 -24.28 -19.37
N THR A 174 34.22 -25.50 -19.12
CA THR A 174 35.52 -25.75 -18.50
C THR A 174 36.59 -25.95 -19.57
N ASN A 175 37.82 -25.53 -19.30
CA ASN A 175 38.94 -25.74 -20.23
C ASN A 175 39.37 -27.22 -20.22
N VAL A 176 38.76 -28.01 -21.10
CA VAL A 176 39.03 -29.42 -21.32
C VAL A 176 39.51 -29.59 -22.78
N PRO A 177 40.41 -30.54 -23.09
CA PRO A 177 40.74 -30.87 -24.48
C PRO A 177 39.48 -31.23 -25.26
N ALA A 178 39.31 -30.66 -26.45
CA ALA A 178 38.06 -30.79 -27.21
C ALA A 178 37.66 -32.25 -27.46
N ILE A 179 38.64 -33.13 -27.68
CA ILE A 179 38.42 -34.55 -27.97
C ILE A 179 37.92 -35.35 -26.76
N ALA A 180 38.28 -34.95 -25.55
CA ALA A 180 37.89 -35.68 -24.34
C ALA A 180 36.36 -35.62 -24.06
N MET A 181 35.63 -34.72 -24.71
CA MET A 181 34.17 -34.66 -24.64
C MET A 181 33.46 -35.44 -25.77
N GLU A 182 34.17 -35.83 -26.83
CA GLU A 182 33.57 -36.38 -28.06
C GLU A 182 33.66 -37.90 -28.14
N GLU A 183 34.83 -38.50 -27.89
CA GLU A 183 35.06 -39.93 -28.13
C GLU A 183 35.79 -40.64 -26.98
N VAL A 184 35.35 -41.87 -26.67
CA VAL A 184 36.04 -42.81 -25.76
C VAL A 184 36.99 -43.74 -26.53
N ALA A 185 36.92 -43.73 -27.86
CA ALA A 185 37.73 -44.59 -28.73
C ALA A 185 39.14 -43.98 -28.92
N PRO A 186 40.22 -44.78 -28.78
CA PRO A 186 41.60 -44.27 -28.91
C PRO A 186 42.05 -44.17 -30.38
N LEU A 187 41.30 -43.45 -31.22
CA LEU A 187 41.58 -43.32 -32.66
C LEU A 187 42.47 -42.10 -32.99
N ALA A 188 42.37 -41.00 -32.25
CA ALA A 188 43.22 -39.83 -32.42
C ALA A 188 43.23 -38.95 -31.15
N VAL A 189 44.41 -38.47 -30.76
CA VAL A 189 44.58 -37.49 -29.68
C VAL A 189 45.06 -36.19 -30.33
N SER A 190 44.26 -35.14 -30.23
CA SER A 190 44.70 -33.76 -30.52
C SER A 190 44.67 -32.98 -29.22
N ASP A 191 45.76 -32.26 -28.95
CA ASP A 191 45.97 -31.53 -27.69
C ASP A 191 45.24 -30.16 -27.65
N ALA A 192 44.35 -29.90 -28.60
CA ALA A 192 43.67 -28.61 -28.71
C ALA A 192 42.63 -28.42 -27.59
N ALA A 193 42.74 -27.29 -26.89
CA ALA A 193 41.77 -26.87 -25.88
C ALA A 193 40.46 -26.40 -26.51
N MET A 194 39.33 -26.64 -25.82
CA MET A 194 38.02 -26.16 -26.25
C MET A 194 37.90 -24.62 -26.19
N LEU A 195 38.60 -23.99 -25.24
CA LEU A 195 38.53 -22.55 -24.99
C LEU A 195 39.44 -21.78 -25.96
N ALA A 196 38.95 -20.67 -26.50
CA ALA A 196 39.75 -19.89 -27.44
C ALA A 196 40.92 -19.18 -26.71
N PRO A 197 42.06 -18.93 -27.38
CA PRO A 197 43.17 -18.18 -26.77
C PRO A 197 42.78 -16.80 -26.24
N GLU A 198 41.78 -16.14 -26.86
CA GLU A 198 41.25 -14.84 -26.41
C GLU A 198 40.45 -14.93 -25.09
N GLU A 199 39.81 -16.07 -24.83
CA GLU A 199 39.07 -16.34 -23.60
C GLU A 199 40.02 -16.76 -22.46
N MET A 200 41.12 -17.44 -22.79
CA MET A 200 42.20 -17.74 -21.84
C MET A 200 43.03 -16.50 -21.47
N PHE A 201 43.26 -15.60 -22.44
CA PHE A 201 44.10 -14.43 -22.27
C PHE A 201 43.47 -13.17 -22.85
N SER A 202 42.91 -12.34 -21.97
CA SER A 202 42.41 -11.01 -22.32
C SER A 202 43.54 -9.95 -22.27
N GLY A 203 44.52 -10.06 -23.17
CA GLY A 203 45.59 -9.07 -23.31
C GLY A 203 45.19 -7.91 -24.23
N THR A 204 45.12 -6.68 -23.72
CA THR A 204 44.81 -5.51 -24.56
C THR A 204 46.02 -5.02 -25.37
N GLY A 205 46.38 -5.75 -26.44
CA GLY A 205 47.31 -5.30 -27.48
C GLY A 205 48.63 -4.64 -26.99
N LYS A 206 49.19 -3.72 -27.80
CA LYS A 206 50.41 -2.97 -27.46
C LYS A 206 50.15 -2.04 -26.26
N ILE A 207 50.47 -2.52 -25.07
CA ILE A 207 50.52 -1.72 -23.84
C ILE A 207 51.66 -0.71 -24.02
N LYS A 208 51.31 0.58 -24.01
CA LYS A 208 52.26 1.69 -24.07
C LYS A 208 52.00 2.59 -22.89
N GLU A 209 53.03 2.81 -22.07
CA GLU A 209 52.98 3.62 -20.86
C GLU A 209 52.74 5.10 -21.21
N ASP A 210 52.14 5.86 -20.28
CA ASP A 210 51.83 7.28 -20.49
C ASP A 210 53.08 8.17 -20.55
N SER A 211 54.20 7.71 -19.99
CA SER A 211 55.54 8.31 -20.04
C SER A 211 56.11 8.33 -21.47
N GLU A 212 55.92 7.23 -22.21
CA GLU A 212 56.40 7.00 -23.58
C GLU A 212 55.49 7.60 -24.66
N LEU A 213 54.36 8.19 -24.26
CA LEU A 213 53.34 8.68 -25.17
C LEU A 213 53.65 10.10 -25.65
N THR A 214 53.72 10.31 -26.97
CA THR A 214 53.90 11.67 -27.51
C THR A 214 52.66 12.53 -27.25
N GLN A 215 52.82 13.86 -27.27
CA GLN A 215 51.71 14.79 -27.04
C GLN A 215 50.58 14.65 -28.07
N GLU A 216 50.93 14.34 -29.32
CA GLU A 216 49.96 14.07 -30.39
C GLU A 216 49.18 12.79 -30.15
N GLU A 217 49.86 11.72 -29.74
CA GLU A 217 49.24 10.44 -29.43
C GLU A 217 48.31 10.56 -28.20
N ARG A 218 48.66 11.38 -27.20
CA ARG A 218 47.78 11.78 -26.09
C ARG A 218 46.50 12.48 -26.58
N LYS A 219 46.63 13.48 -27.47
CA LYS A 219 45.46 14.18 -28.05
C LYS A 219 44.57 13.21 -28.83
N ARG A 220 45.17 12.32 -29.63
CA ARG A 220 44.45 11.28 -30.39
C ARG A 220 43.73 10.30 -29.47
N ARG A 221 44.36 9.83 -28.38
CA ARG A 221 43.73 8.96 -27.36
C ARG A 221 42.52 9.65 -26.71
N ARG A 222 42.63 10.92 -26.31
CA ARG A 222 41.52 11.70 -25.74
C ARG A 222 40.35 11.84 -26.71
N ALA A 223 40.64 12.17 -27.98
CA ALA A 223 39.61 12.29 -29.01
C ALA A 223 38.91 10.94 -29.27
N LYS A 224 39.66 9.83 -29.35
CA LYS A 224 39.11 8.48 -29.51
C LYS A 224 38.25 8.08 -28.30
N LYS A 225 38.69 8.36 -27.07
CA LYS A 225 37.92 8.12 -25.84
C LYS A 225 36.62 8.93 -25.82
N LYS A 226 36.68 10.22 -26.17
CA LYS A 226 35.48 11.09 -26.30
C LYS A 226 34.50 10.56 -27.35
N ARG A 227 34.98 10.09 -28.51
CA ARG A 227 34.15 9.50 -29.57
C ARG A 227 33.48 8.20 -29.12
N LYS A 228 34.23 7.30 -28.45
CA LYS A 228 33.67 6.05 -27.90
C LYS A 228 32.59 6.33 -26.87
N PHE A 229 32.86 7.20 -25.89
CA PHE A 229 31.90 7.57 -24.86
C PHE A 229 30.61 8.17 -25.46
N LYS A 230 30.74 9.09 -26.44
CA LYS A 230 29.57 9.65 -27.14
C LYS A 230 28.77 8.59 -27.90
N ALA A 231 29.43 7.63 -28.54
CA ALA A 231 28.78 6.54 -29.24
C ALA A 231 28.07 5.58 -28.29
N GLU A 232 28.65 5.32 -27.13
CA GLU A 232 28.08 4.45 -26.08
C GLU A 232 26.89 5.11 -25.39
N SER A 233 26.99 6.40 -25.05
CA SER A 233 25.86 7.17 -24.51
C SER A 233 24.70 7.29 -25.49
N ALA A 234 24.96 7.31 -26.80
CA ALA A 234 23.92 7.32 -27.83
C ALA A 234 23.23 5.94 -28.02
N LYS A 235 23.92 4.85 -27.67
CA LYS A 235 23.38 3.47 -27.74
C LYS A 235 22.60 3.07 -26.50
N GLN A 236 22.79 3.74 -25.36
CA GLN A 236 21.95 3.48 -24.19
C GLN A 236 20.51 3.98 -24.48
N PRO A 237 19.49 3.12 -24.36
CA PRO A 237 18.11 3.55 -24.48
C PRO A 237 17.84 4.57 -23.36
N VAL A 238 17.25 5.71 -23.72
CA VAL A 238 16.80 6.74 -22.77
C VAL A 238 15.93 6.03 -21.73
N LYS A 239 16.47 5.83 -20.53
CA LYS A 239 15.69 5.35 -19.40
C LYS A 239 14.58 6.38 -19.21
N LYS A 240 13.34 6.01 -19.55
CA LYS A 240 12.15 6.82 -19.28
C LYS A 240 12.23 7.23 -17.80
N ALA A 241 12.15 8.54 -17.57
CA ALA A 241 12.19 9.12 -16.23
C ALA A 241 11.23 8.34 -15.33
N ARG A 242 11.77 7.76 -14.25
CA ARG A 242 10.94 7.30 -13.14
C ARG A 242 10.38 8.56 -12.50
N ASP A 243 9.05 8.65 -12.45
CA ASP A 243 8.29 9.71 -11.80
C ASP A 243 8.82 9.98 -10.38
N THR A 244 9.37 11.17 -10.18
CA THR A 244 9.70 11.73 -8.87
C THR A 244 8.45 12.38 -8.30
N THR A 245 7.68 11.65 -7.50
CA THR A 245 6.70 12.24 -6.58
C THR A 245 6.75 11.52 -5.24
N SER A 246 7.65 11.95 -4.36
CA SER A 246 7.48 11.94 -2.89
C SER A 246 8.79 12.33 -2.22
N THR A 247 9.01 13.62 -1.99
CA THR A 247 9.67 14.18 -0.78
C THR A 247 9.48 15.69 -0.83
N GLU A 248 8.29 16.15 -0.46
CA GLU A 248 8.12 17.48 0.11
C GLU A 248 7.43 17.32 1.46
N MET A 249 7.85 18.15 2.42
CA MET A 249 7.37 18.33 3.80
C MET A 249 8.23 17.72 4.91
N SER A 250 9.24 18.48 5.35
CA SER A 250 9.26 19.05 6.71
C SER A 250 10.57 19.83 6.93
N LYS A 251 10.49 21.17 6.94
CA LYS A 251 11.33 22.02 7.80
C LYS A 251 10.62 23.38 7.94
N THR A 252 9.69 23.40 8.88
CA THR A 252 9.15 24.61 9.49
C THR A 252 10.28 25.38 10.15
N GLY A 253 10.33 26.69 9.87
CA GLY A 253 11.31 27.60 10.40
C GLY A 253 11.19 27.82 11.90
N ILE A 254 12.34 27.86 12.57
CA ILE A 254 12.57 28.60 13.81
C ILE A 254 14.00 29.13 13.71
N PHE A 255 14.16 30.40 13.35
CA PHE A 255 15.27 31.18 13.88
C PHE A 255 14.83 32.63 14.02
N SER A 256 14.79 33.05 15.28
CA SER A 256 14.33 34.30 15.83
C SER A 256 15.17 35.49 15.36
N TYR A 257 14.50 36.60 15.09
CA TYR A 257 15.11 37.93 15.12
C TYR A 257 15.48 38.29 16.57
N SER A 258 16.75 38.62 16.79
CA SER A 258 17.19 39.49 17.88
C SER A 258 18.16 40.51 17.29
N ASN A 259 17.70 41.76 17.25
CA ASN A 259 18.50 42.96 16.94
C ASN A 259 19.50 43.26 18.06
N MET A 260 20.49 44.11 17.75
CA MET A 260 21.18 45.15 18.55
C MET A 260 22.59 45.33 17.96
N THR A 261 23.14 46.51 17.65
CA THR A 261 23.16 47.85 18.31
C THR A 261 23.27 47.78 19.83
#